data_AF-A0A349P0N5-F1
#
_entry.id   AF-A0A349P0N5-F1
#
_cell.length_a   1.000
_cell.length_b   1.000
_cell.length_c   1.000
_cell.angle_alpha   90.00
_cell.angle_beta   90.00
_cell.angle_gamma   90.00
#
_symmetry.space_group_name_H-M   'P 1'
#
loop_
_entity.id
_entity.type
_entity.pdbx_description
1 polymer ?
#
loop_
_entity_poly.entity_id
_entity_poly.type
_entity_poly.pdbx_seq_one_letter_code
_entity_poly.pdbx_strand_id
1 'polypeptide(L)'
;MQYQLPIIDRKEVAENTTEVTFGTEGTEAGFKAGQHLSLNLPELLFPDPKGSSRYFSMVSSPHTKDSLSIVFRNSESGFKKTLLSLPLGTKVEVDCCHGSFIVPEGNTLPLVLIAGGVGVAPCMSIIRTALAEKAPYQITLVYGSHNEAGAAYLAEIKELAAQNPSFILKTIFGPLDQDALIKNIDFEIESEWFIVGPSDMVESVWGTLKKNNISDARIHAEEFAGYKSASMVETGSTPQSTEGISALDLQGILQSLDKLVILSATDTQGNITYVNNKFIEISKYSRSEILGQNHRILKSGTHSPEFYEKLWRTISSGETWRGIIKNKAKDGSFYWVDASIAPVFDTQGEIVRYVAARFPITEQKELEEKTKMFSKVIEGTSQAWGIADLDGMMVSANSAFVNFFGYNTNELSSINYMNLVNPEYRDLLMQGLDEMQKTKKSLVAEVGFTKKDGSPVFANLTVDFYYDENGAPQHIYAFLNDITKQKETEAELKEHNKEIENLNKLMIGRELKMVELKEALKKAQGEIEMLKTGAAL
;
A
#
# COMPACT_ATOMS: atom_id res chain seq x y z
N MET A 1 -9.59 8.10 -14.70
CA MET A 1 -10.62 7.48 -15.58
C MET A 1 -10.13 6.07 -15.85
N GLN A 2 -10.98 5.07 -15.64
CA GLN A 2 -10.58 3.67 -15.78
C GLN A 2 -10.99 3.14 -17.16
N TYR A 3 -10.03 2.54 -17.85
CA TYR A 3 -10.18 1.97 -19.18
C TYR A 3 -9.73 0.51 -19.18
N GLN A 4 -10.32 -0.29 -20.07
CA GLN A 4 -9.90 -1.66 -20.35
C GLN A 4 -9.31 -1.71 -21.76
N LEU A 5 -7.98 -1.57 -21.85
CA LEU A 5 -7.30 -1.37 -23.13
C LEU A 5 -6.57 -2.65 -23.56
N PRO A 6 -6.74 -3.13 -24.80
CA PRO A 6 -5.98 -4.27 -25.30
C PRO A 6 -4.51 -3.93 -25.51
N ILE A 7 -3.61 -4.85 -25.17
CA ILE A 7 -2.20 -4.78 -25.58
C ILE A 7 -2.13 -5.03 -27.08
N ILE A 8 -1.65 -4.06 -27.86
CA ILE A 8 -1.61 -4.16 -29.33
C ILE A 8 -0.20 -4.33 -29.88
N ASP A 9 0.83 -3.90 -29.15
CA ASP A 9 2.22 -4.03 -29.60
C ASP A 9 3.21 -4.09 -28.42
N ARG A 10 4.39 -4.68 -28.69
CA ARG A 10 5.56 -4.66 -27.81
C ARG A 10 6.82 -4.50 -28.65
N LYS A 11 7.61 -3.48 -28.34
CA LYS A 11 8.80 -3.14 -29.10
C LYS A 11 9.99 -2.90 -28.18
N GLU A 12 11.12 -3.49 -28.51
CA GLU A 12 12.39 -3.13 -27.87
C GLU A 12 12.87 -1.79 -28.44
N VAL A 13 13.02 -0.79 -27.57
CA VAL A 13 13.33 0.61 -27.95
C VAL A 13 14.74 1.03 -27.55
N ALA A 14 15.42 0.20 -26.77
CA ALA A 14 16.84 0.23 -26.42
C ALA A 14 17.19 -1.09 -25.72
N GLU A 15 18.49 -1.34 -25.51
CA GLU A 15 18.97 -2.52 -24.80
C GLU A 15 18.23 -2.68 -23.45
N ASN A 16 17.62 -3.85 -23.26
CA ASN A 16 16.85 -4.19 -22.06
C ASN A 16 15.72 -3.20 -21.75
N THR A 17 15.13 -2.55 -22.77
CA THR A 17 14.07 -1.56 -22.59
C THR A 17 12.93 -1.80 -23.56
N THR A 18 11.75 -2.05 -23.01
CA THR A 18 10.56 -2.43 -23.80
C THR A 18 9.49 -1.36 -23.70
N GLU A 19 8.96 -0.96 -24.86
CA GLU A 19 7.71 -0.22 -25.01
C GLU A 19 6.55 -1.21 -25.11
N VAL A 20 5.46 -0.92 -24.42
CA VAL A 20 4.18 -1.64 -24.54
C VAL A 20 3.11 -0.64 -24.96
N THR A 21 2.40 -0.99 -26.02
CA THR A 21 1.37 -0.14 -26.63
C THR A 21 0.00 -0.74 -26.37
N PHE A 22 -0.94 0.11 -25.93
CA PHE A 22 -2.33 -0.23 -25.70
C PHE A 22 -3.22 0.48 -26.74
N GLY A 23 -4.17 -0.24 -27.32
CA GLY A 23 -5.14 0.36 -28.25
C GLY A 23 -6.22 1.11 -27.46
N THR A 24 -6.51 2.36 -27.82
CA THR A 24 -7.59 3.12 -27.16
C THR A 24 -8.98 2.86 -27.74
N GLU A 25 -9.07 2.09 -28.83
CA GLU A 25 -10.32 1.71 -29.50
C GLU A 25 -11.22 2.93 -29.84
N GLY A 26 -10.60 4.09 -30.14
CA GLY A 26 -11.31 5.35 -30.42
C GLY A 26 -11.73 6.15 -29.19
N THR A 27 -11.35 5.70 -27.98
CA THR A 27 -11.58 6.44 -26.73
C THR A 27 -10.61 7.62 -26.66
N GLU A 28 -11.15 8.84 -26.57
CA GLU A 28 -10.35 10.03 -26.29
C GLU A 28 -9.90 9.99 -24.82
N ALA A 29 -8.64 9.59 -24.59
CA ALA A 29 -8.09 9.49 -23.24
C ALA A 29 -7.94 10.86 -22.53
N GLY A 30 -8.07 11.98 -23.26
CA GLY A 30 -8.16 13.34 -22.69
C GLY A 30 -6.95 13.76 -21.86
N PHE A 31 -5.76 13.25 -22.17
CA PHE A 31 -4.55 13.46 -21.38
C PHE A 31 -3.71 14.63 -21.87
N LYS A 32 -2.92 15.21 -20.96
CA LYS A 32 -1.91 16.23 -21.27
C LYS A 32 -0.54 15.59 -21.40
N ALA A 33 0.28 16.12 -22.31
CA ALA A 33 1.63 15.63 -22.53
C ALA A 33 2.47 15.69 -21.24
N GLY A 34 3.22 14.63 -20.97
CA GLY A 34 4.04 14.48 -19.75
C GLY A 34 3.34 13.79 -18.57
N GLN A 35 2.05 13.49 -18.67
CA GLN A 35 1.31 12.75 -17.65
C GLN A 35 1.69 11.25 -17.59
N HIS A 36 1.27 10.61 -16.50
CA HIS A 36 1.44 9.18 -16.26
C HIS A 36 0.10 8.47 -16.05
N LEU A 37 0.12 7.14 -16.13
CA LEU A 37 -1.02 6.27 -15.86
C LEU A 37 -0.67 5.23 -14.81
N SER A 38 -1.69 4.66 -14.17
CA SER A 38 -1.58 3.44 -13.37
C SER A 38 -2.08 2.26 -14.20
N LEU A 39 -1.32 1.17 -14.22
CA LEU A 39 -1.69 -0.07 -14.87
C LEU A 39 -1.92 -1.14 -13.81
N ASN A 40 -3.08 -1.78 -13.83
CA ASN A 40 -3.43 -2.88 -12.94
C ASN A 40 -3.56 -4.19 -13.75
N LEU A 41 -2.91 -5.23 -13.25
CA LEU A 41 -2.98 -6.59 -13.77
C LEU A 41 -3.69 -7.47 -12.73
N PRO A 42 -5.02 -7.71 -12.85
CA PRO A 42 -5.79 -8.40 -11.81
C PRO A 42 -5.20 -9.76 -11.41
N GLU A 43 -4.55 -10.43 -12.35
CA GLU A 43 -3.82 -11.67 -12.12
C GLU A 43 -2.36 -11.53 -12.58
N LEU A 44 -1.42 -11.84 -11.67
CA LEU A 44 0.00 -11.90 -11.98
C LEU A 44 0.43 -13.33 -12.27
N LEU A 45 0.93 -13.58 -13.48
CA LEU A 45 1.55 -14.86 -13.87
C LEU A 45 2.83 -15.14 -13.07
N PHE A 46 3.48 -14.08 -12.56
CA PHE A 46 4.69 -14.17 -11.76
C PHE A 46 4.52 -13.33 -10.48
N PRO A 47 4.82 -13.88 -9.29
CA PRO A 47 4.72 -13.14 -8.04
C PRO A 47 5.57 -11.86 -8.05
N ASP A 48 5.00 -10.74 -7.61
CA ASP A 48 5.72 -9.49 -7.46
C ASP A 48 5.47 -8.90 -6.06
N PRO A 49 6.53 -8.68 -5.25
CA PRO A 49 6.37 -8.18 -3.87
C PRO A 49 5.80 -6.77 -3.80
N LYS A 50 5.85 -6.01 -4.91
CA LYS A 50 5.25 -4.67 -4.99
C LYS A 50 3.77 -4.72 -5.44
N GLY A 51 3.19 -5.90 -5.71
CA GLY A 51 1.77 -6.08 -6.05
C GLY A 51 1.45 -5.95 -7.55
N SER A 52 0.17 -5.90 -7.89
CA SER A 52 -0.38 -5.96 -9.25
C SER A 52 -0.60 -4.62 -9.95
N SER A 53 -0.27 -3.49 -9.31
CA SER A 53 -0.51 -2.15 -9.86
C SER A 53 0.76 -1.29 -9.90
N ARG A 54 1.04 -0.62 -11.01
CA ARG A 54 2.24 0.21 -11.21
C ARG A 54 1.93 1.49 -11.97
N TYR A 55 2.63 2.56 -11.60
CA TYR A 55 2.63 3.81 -12.35
C TYR A 55 3.70 3.81 -13.44
N PHE A 56 3.35 4.33 -14.61
CA PHE A 56 4.27 4.54 -15.73
C PHE A 56 3.98 5.87 -16.40
N SER A 57 5.04 6.65 -16.64
CA SER A 57 4.95 7.84 -17.49
C SER A 57 4.63 7.44 -18.92
N MET A 58 3.78 8.25 -19.57
CA MET A 58 3.34 7.99 -20.92
C MET A 58 4.37 8.48 -21.93
N VAL A 59 4.59 7.70 -23.00
CA VAL A 59 5.44 8.08 -24.13
C VAL A 59 4.61 8.71 -25.26
N SER A 60 3.32 8.36 -25.33
CA SER A 60 2.39 8.89 -26.32
C SER A 60 2.16 10.39 -26.14
N SER A 61 1.93 11.08 -27.26
CA SER A 61 1.44 12.47 -27.28
C SER A 61 -0.09 12.48 -27.36
N PRO A 62 -0.78 13.55 -26.95
CA PRO A 62 -2.22 13.69 -27.17
C PRO A 62 -2.63 13.63 -28.65
N HIS A 63 -1.68 13.86 -29.57
CA HIS A 63 -1.87 13.72 -31.03
C HIS A 63 -1.66 12.29 -31.55
N THR A 64 -1.23 11.36 -30.70
CA THR A 64 -1.10 9.95 -31.04
C THR A 64 -2.49 9.34 -31.17
N LYS A 65 -2.87 8.95 -32.40
CA LYS A 65 -4.19 8.38 -32.66
C LYS A 65 -4.29 6.94 -32.18
N ASP A 66 -5.42 6.64 -31.55
CA ASP A 66 -5.90 5.29 -31.24
C ASP A 66 -4.96 4.42 -30.37
N SER A 67 -3.92 4.99 -29.77
CA SER A 67 -2.97 4.22 -28.95
C SER A 67 -2.30 5.02 -27.84
N LEU A 68 -1.92 4.29 -26.80
CA LEU A 68 -1.27 4.81 -25.61
C LEU A 68 -0.12 3.89 -25.23
N SER A 69 1.10 4.42 -25.11
CA SER A 69 2.31 3.64 -24.88
C SER A 69 2.99 4.00 -23.57
N ILE A 70 3.54 2.97 -22.92
CA ILE A 70 4.44 3.08 -21.77
C ILE A 70 5.78 2.43 -22.09
N VAL A 71 6.82 2.80 -21.36
CA VAL A 71 8.15 2.19 -21.52
C VAL A 71 8.75 1.87 -20.16
N PHE A 72 9.48 0.75 -20.09
CA PHE A 72 10.22 0.39 -18.89
C PHE A 72 11.47 -0.43 -19.23
N ARG A 73 12.45 -0.38 -18.33
CA ARG A 73 13.56 -1.34 -18.36
C ARG A 73 13.09 -2.72 -17.93
N ASN A 74 13.50 -3.74 -18.67
CA ASN A 74 13.30 -5.14 -18.34
C ASN A 74 14.01 -5.45 -17.02
N SER A 75 13.35 -6.20 -16.14
CA SER A 75 13.89 -6.53 -14.82
C SER A 75 13.23 -7.79 -14.26
N GLU A 76 13.70 -8.27 -13.12
CA GLU A 76 13.14 -9.42 -12.40
C GLU A 76 11.73 -9.21 -11.79
N SER A 77 11.09 -8.07 -12.10
CA SER A 77 9.75 -7.74 -11.59
C SER A 77 8.71 -8.71 -12.15
N GLY A 78 7.99 -9.40 -11.27
CA GLY A 78 6.89 -10.29 -11.63
C GLY A 78 5.78 -9.57 -12.40
N PHE A 79 5.51 -8.29 -12.08
CA PHE A 79 4.58 -7.44 -12.82
C PHE A 79 5.03 -7.25 -14.27
N LYS A 80 6.29 -6.84 -14.49
CA LYS A 80 6.80 -6.59 -15.85
C LYS A 80 6.89 -7.88 -16.66
N LYS A 81 7.32 -8.99 -16.03
CA LYS A 81 7.32 -10.31 -16.65
C LYS A 81 5.91 -10.72 -17.07
N THR A 82 4.92 -10.55 -16.18
CA THR A 82 3.51 -10.81 -16.49
C THR A 82 3.07 -9.98 -17.70
N LEU A 83 3.28 -8.67 -17.67
CA LEU A 83 2.89 -7.77 -18.75
C LEU A 83 3.49 -8.14 -20.12
N LEU A 84 4.75 -8.61 -20.13
CA LEU A 84 5.43 -9.07 -21.34
C LEU A 84 4.95 -10.45 -21.82
N SER A 85 4.47 -11.29 -20.91
CA SER A 85 3.99 -12.66 -21.21
C SER A 85 2.53 -12.73 -21.64
N LEU A 86 1.70 -11.71 -21.36
CA LEU A 86 0.30 -11.71 -21.78
C LEU A 86 0.18 -11.77 -23.33
N PRO A 87 -0.83 -12.44 -23.90
CA PRO A 87 -1.09 -12.39 -25.34
C PRO A 87 -1.39 -10.95 -25.82
N LEU A 88 -1.07 -10.66 -27.09
CA LEU A 88 -1.62 -9.45 -27.74
C LEU A 88 -3.16 -9.60 -27.83
N GLY A 89 -3.87 -8.49 -27.64
CA GLY A 89 -5.33 -8.44 -27.52
C GLY A 89 -5.85 -8.61 -26.09
N THR A 90 -5.02 -9.06 -25.13
CA THR A 90 -5.42 -9.09 -23.72
C THR A 90 -5.71 -7.67 -23.23
N LYS A 91 -6.92 -7.46 -22.68
CA LYS A 91 -7.30 -6.19 -22.07
C LYS A 91 -6.70 -6.08 -20.67
N VAL A 92 -6.11 -4.92 -20.38
CA VAL A 92 -5.55 -4.58 -19.08
C VAL A 92 -6.24 -3.34 -18.54
N GLU A 93 -6.29 -3.21 -17.21
CA GLU A 93 -6.93 -2.05 -16.60
C GLU A 93 -5.93 -0.90 -16.53
N VAL A 94 -6.33 0.23 -17.11
CA VAL A 94 -5.55 1.45 -17.19
C VAL A 94 -6.33 2.54 -16.50
N ASP A 95 -5.82 3.06 -15.39
CA ASP A 95 -6.32 4.29 -14.78
C ASP A 95 -5.47 5.47 -15.23
N CYS A 96 -6.08 6.35 -16.02
CA CYS A 96 -5.44 7.50 -16.62
C CYS A 96 -6.35 8.74 -16.48
N CYS A 97 -5.85 9.96 -16.37
CA CYS A 97 -4.43 10.36 -16.46
C CYS A 97 -4.06 11.22 -15.27
N HIS A 98 -2.83 11.03 -14.78
CA HIS A 98 -2.34 11.55 -13.51
C HIS A 98 -1.05 12.35 -13.70
N GLY A 99 -0.69 13.14 -12.69
CA GLY A 99 0.57 13.87 -12.65
C GLY A 99 0.48 15.33 -13.08
N SER A 100 1.44 16.11 -12.57
CA SER A 100 1.57 17.55 -12.77
C SER A 100 2.79 17.93 -13.63
N PHE A 101 3.52 16.95 -14.19
CA PHE A 101 4.65 17.17 -15.09
C PHE A 101 4.16 17.55 -16.50
N ILE A 102 3.44 18.66 -16.57
CA ILE A 102 2.81 19.18 -17.78
C ILE A 102 3.36 20.56 -18.09
N VAL A 103 3.47 20.90 -19.38
CA VAL A 103 3.86 22.26 -19.78
C VAL A 103 2.74 23.23 -19.38
N PRO A 104 3.04 24.37 -18.72
CA PRO A 104 2.05 25.37 -18.37
C PRO A 104 1.28 25.88 -19.60
N GLU A 105 -0.03 26.08 -19.43
CA GLU A 105 -0.89 26.56 -20.51
C GLU A 105 -0.49 27.98 -20.92
N GLY A 106 -0.34 28.21 -22.22
CA GLY A 106 0.12 29.51 -22.74
C GLY A 106 1.62 29.78 -22.55
N ASN A 107 2.43 28.79 -22.18
CA ASN A 107 3.88 28.96 -22.09
C ASN A 107 4.48 29.48 -23.40
N THR A 108 5.32 30.51 -23.29
CA THR A 108 6.12 31.05 -24.41
C THR A 108 7.62 30.96 -24.14
N LEU A 109 8.02 30.50 -22.95
CA LEU A 109 9.43 30.35 -22.59
C LEU A 109 10.03 29.08 -23.21
N PRO A 110 11.32 29.07 -23.55
CA PRO A 110 12.03 27.85 -23.90
C PRO A 110 11.88 26.75 -22.85
N LEU A 111 11.83 25.50 -23.30
CA LEU A 111 11.80 24.32 -22.43
C LEU A 111 13.19 23.69 -22.36
N VAL A 112 13.67 23.42 -21.15
CA VAL A 112 14.84 22.58 -20.92
C VAL A 112 14.40 21.28 -20.25
N LEU A 113 14.43 20.20 -21.02
CA LEU A 113 14.08 18.86 -20.58
C LEU A 113 15.36 18.10 -20.23
N ILE A 114 15.46 17.56 -19.02
CA ILE A 114 16.62 16.84 -18.52
C ILE A 114 16.18 15.43 -18.11
N ALA A 115 16.57 14.44 -18.90
CA ALA A 115 16.08 13.08 -18.76
C ALA A 115 17.20 12.07 -18.48
N GLY A 116 16.96 11.14 -17.56
CA GLY A 116 17.83 10.00 -17.27
C GLY A 116 17.19 8.65 -17.62
N GLY A 117 17.85 7.87 -18.48
CA GLY A 117 17.43 6.50 -18.81
C GLY A 117 16.02 6.43 -19.42
N VAL A 118 15.10 5.66 -18.83
CA VAL A 118 13.70 5.56 -19.30
C VAL A 118 12.87 6.81 -18.98
N GLY A 119 13.41 7.75 -18.21
CA GLY A 119 12.75 9.03 -17.95
C GLY A 119 12.62 9.95 -19.15
N VAL A 120 13.17 9.56 -20.29
CA VAL A 120 12.86 10.24 -21.55
C VAL A 120 11.38 10.09 -21.95
N ALA A 121 10.61 9.16 -21.36
CA ALA A 121 9.21 8.92 -21.68
C ALA A 121 8.29 10.17 -21.66
N PRO A 122 8.12 10.88 -20.53
CA PRO A 122 7.32 12.08 -20.50
C PRO A 122 7.92 13.20 -21.35
N CYS A 123 9.25 13.27 -21.50
CA CYS A 123 9.89 14.21 -22.42
C CYS A 123 9.52 13.93 -23.88
N MET A 124 9.45 12.67 -24.32
CA MET A 124 8.98 12.30 -25.66
C MET A 124 7.53 12.71 -25.88
N SER A 125 6.67 12.52 -24.87
CA SER A 125 5.29 12.98 -24.90
C SER A 125 5.22 14.49 -25.14
N ILE A 126 6.00 15.29 -24.39
CA ILE A 126 6.07 16.75 -24.52
C ILE A 126 6.63 17.17 -25.89
N ILE A 127 7.76 16.60 -26.32
CA ILE A 127 8.44 16.95 -27.57
C ILE A 127 7.51 16.67 -28.76
N ARG A 128 6.94 15.47 -28.85
CA ARG A 128 6.03 15.09 -29.95
C ARG A 128 4.82 16.02 -30.02
N THR A 129 4.27 16.41 -28.87
CA THR A 129 3.13 17.34 -28.78
C THR A 129 3.51 18.73 -29.27
N ALA A 130 4.58 19.30 -28.73
CA ALA A 130 5.01 20.64 -29.07
C ALA A 130 5.43 20.78 -30.54
N LEU A 131 6.04 19.75 -31.13
CA LEU A 131 6.37 19.72 -32.55
C LEU A 131 5.11 19.61 -33.44
N ALA A 132 4.15 18.77 -33.06
CA ALA A 132 2.87 18.65 -33.78
C ALA A 132 2.08 19.96 -33.76
N GLU A 133 2.09 20.67 -32.64
CA GLU A 133 1.39 21.95 -32.44
C GLU A 133 2.16 23.17 -32.98
N LYS A 134 3.41 22.98 -33.41
CA LYS A 134 4.33 24.07 -33.81
C LYS A 134 4.43 25.12 -32.70
N ALA A 135 4.73 24.66 -31.49
CA ALA A 135 4.86 25.51 -30.31
C ALA A 135 5.79 26.71 -30.55
N PRO A 136 5.50 27.89 -29.97
CA PRO A 136 6.24 29.12 -30.24
C PRO A 136 7.60 29.22 -29.53
N TYR A 137 8.00 28.17 -28.80
CA TYR A 137 9.20 28.13 -27.97
C TYR A 137 10.20 27.06 -28.44
N GLN A 138 11.47 27.25 -28.10
CA GLN A 138 12.53 26.27 -28.34
C GLN A 138 12.50 25.18 -27.26
N ILE A 139 12.87 23.96 -27.63
CA ILE A 139 13.00 22.83 -26.71
C ILE A 139 14.45 22.34 -26.75
N THR A 140 15.07 22.23 -25.58
CA THR A 140 16.38 21.57 -25.43
C THR A 140 16.20 20.32 -24.59
N LEU A 141 16.49 19.14 -25.16
CA LEU A 141 16.56 17.88 -24.43
C LEU A 141 18.02 17.56 -24.10
N VAL A 142 18.34 17.51 -22.82
CA VAL A 142 19.58 16.97 -22.27
C VAL A 142 19.32 15.54 -21.84
N TYR A 143 19.79 14.59 -22.64
CA TYR A 143 19.50 13.17 -22.44
C TYR A 143 20.72 12.40 -21.92
N GLY A 144 20.64 11.96 -20.66
CA GLY A 144 21.64 11.15 -19.97
C GLY A 144 21.36 9.64 -20.09
N SER A 145 22.38 8.89 -20.48
CA SER A 145 22.38 7.42 -20.44
C SER A 145 23.78 6.89 -20.13
N HIS A 146 23.90 5.65 -19.65
CA HIS A 146 25.21 5.02 -19.46
C HIS A 146 25.96 4.81 -20.78
N ASN A 147 25.23 4.46 -21.83
CA ASN A 147 25.76 4.22 -23.17
C ASN A 147 24.67 4.49 -24.22
N GLU A 148 25.09 4.47 -25.49
CA GLU A 148 24.19 4.71 -26.62
C GLU A 148 23.14 3.62 -26.80
N ALA A 149 23.53 2.35 -26.62
CA ALA A 149 22.65 1.20 -26.82
C ALA A 149 21.46 1.16 -25.83
N GLY A 150 21.66 1.63 -24.60
CA GLY A 150 20.65 1.69 -23.54
C GLY A 150 19.83 3.00 -23.50
N ALA A 151 20.04 3.90 -24.46
CA ALA A 151 19.31 5.16 -24.58
C ALA A 151 18.02 4.97 -25.39
N ALA A 152 16.88 4.91 -24.69
CA ALA A 152 15.56 4.70 -25.28
C ALA A 152 15.22 5.81 -26.30
N TYR A 153 14.69 5.40 -27.45
CA TYR A 153 14.25 6.30 -28.54
C TYR A 153 15.34 7.17 -29.17
N LEU A 154 16.63 6.95 -28.87
CA LEU A 154 17.68 7.88 -29.30
C LEU A 154 17.72 8.10 -30.83
N ALA A 155 17.48 7.06 -31.62
CA ALA A 155 17.43 7.18 -33.09
C ALA A 155 16.30 8.12 -33.55
N GLU A 156 15.10 7.95 -32.98
CA GLU A 156 13.94 8.82 -33.27
C GLU A 156 14.21 10.25 -32.80
N ILE A 157 14.79 10.43 -31.61
CA ILE A 157 15.09 11.76 -31.06
C ILE A 157 16.11 12.50 -31.96
N LYS A 158 17.13 11.80 -32.45
CA LYS A 158 18.11 12.36 -33.40
C LYS A 158 17.43 12.78 -34.71
N GLU A 159 16.51 11.98 -35.22
CA GLU A 159 15.74 12.31 -36.43
C GLU A 159 14.85 13.54 -36.22
N LEU A 160 14.11 13.59 -35.10
CA LEU A 160 13.27 14.74 -34.74
C LEU A 160 14.09 16.02 -34.62
N ALA A 161 15.25 15.97 -33.97
CA ALA A 161 16.15 17.13 -33.83
C ALA A 161 16.73 17.58 -35.18
N ALA A 162 17.02 16.65 -36.09
CA ALA A 162 17.50 16.98 -37.43
C ALA A 162 16.42 17.65 -38.30
N GLN A 163 15.16 17.29 -38.11
CA GLN A 163 14.04 17.81 -38.89
C GLN A 163 13.47 19.13 -38.34
N ASN A 164 13.73 19.45 -37.06
CA ASN A 164 13.08 20.57 -36.37
C ASN A 164 14.12 21.50 -35.72
N PRO A 165 14.42 22.67 -36.33
CA PRO A 165 15.40 23.62 -35.77
C PRO A 165 15.04 24.19 -34.40
N SER A 166 13.76 24.14 -34.00
CA SER A 166 13.28 24.52 -32.66
C SER A 166 13.55 23.45 -31.60
N PHE A 167 14.06 22.27 -31.97
CA PHE A 167 14.38 21.18 -31.05
C PHE A 167 15.88 20.87 -31.07
N ILE A 168 16.52 21.06 -29.91
CA ILE A 168 17.94 20.83 -29.70
C ILE A 168 18.12 19.58 -28.84
N LEU A 169 18.90 18.62 -29.35
CA LEU A 169 19.32 17.43 -28.60
C LEU A 169 20.76 17.60 -28.09
N LYS A 170 20.97 17.31 -26.80
CA LYS A 170 22.27 17.18 -26.15
C LYS A 170 22.35 15.81 -25.48
N THR A 171 23.19 14.92 -26.00
CA THR A 171 23.38 13.58 -25.42
C THR A 171 24.59 13.55 -24.51
N ILE A 172 24.43 12.99 -23.31
CA ILE A 172 25.50 12.79 -22.34
C ILE A 172 25.58 11.29 -22.02
N PHE A 173 26.69 10.67 -22.39
CA PHE A 173 26.98 9.27 -22.04
C PHE A 173 27.94 9.24 -20.86
N GLY A 174 27.42 8.91 -19.67
CA GLY A 174 28.14 9.04 -18.41
C GLY A 174 27.31 9.69 -17.31
N PRO A 175 27.91 10.08 -16.17
CA PRO A 175 27.21 10.77 -15.11
C PRO A 175 26.67 12.12 -15.60
N LEU A 176 25.43 12.41 -15.25
CA LEU A 176 24.80 13.69 -15.51
C LEU A 176 25.14 14.65 -14.34
N ASP A 177 26.39 15.08 -14.29
CA ASP A 177 26.93 15.94 -13.24
C ASP A 177 26.86 17.44 -13.60
N GLN A 178 27.26 18.29 -12.66
CA GLN A 178 27.26 19.74 -12.81
C GLN A 178 28.06 20.22 -14.03
N ASP A 179 29.23 19.62 -14.27
CA ASP A 179 30.09 19.99 -15.41
C ASP A 179 29.45 19.63 -16.74
N ALA A 180 28.81 18.46 -16.80
CA ALA A 180 28.08 18.03 -17.98
C ALA A 180 26.90 18.95 -18.29
N LEU A 181 26.18 19.43 -17.28
CA LEU A 181 25.09 20.39 -17.45
C LEU A 181 25.59 21.76 -17.92
N ILE A 182 26.62 22.33 -17.27
CA ILE A 182 27.22 23.62 -17.65
C ILE A 182 27.73 23.63 -19.10
N LYS A 183 28.25 22.50 -19.60
CA LYS A 183 28.72 22.41 -20.99
C LYS A 183 27.60 22.33 -22.01
N ASN A 184 26.42 21.89 -21.61
CA ASN A 184 25.34 21.54 -22.54
C ASN A 184 24.13 22.48 -22.46
N ILE A 185 24.06 23.31 -21.42
CA ILE A 185 22.92 24.17 -21.10
C ILE A 185 23.39 25.60 -20.92
N ASP A 186 22.61 26.53 -21.47
CA ASP A 186 22.74 27.95 -21.20
C ASP A 186 21.77 28.34 -20.07
N PHE A 187 22.31 28.62 -18.87
CA PHE A 187 21.52 29.00 -17.71
C PHE A 187 21.07 30.46 -17.72
N GLU A 188 21.60 31.30 -18.63
CA GLU A 188 21.19 32.71 -18.75
C GLU A 188 19.85 32.84 -19.48
N ILE A 189 19.46 31.83 -20.27
CA ILE A 189 18.18 31.80 -20.98
C ILE A 189 17.07 31.43 -20.00
N GLU A 190 16.18 32.39 -19.77
CA GLU A 190 15.00 32.24 -18.96
C GLU A 190 14.07 31.14 -19.53
N SER A 191 13.99 30.00 -18.84
CA SER A 191 13.36 28.76 -19.34
C SER A 191 12.47 28.09 -18.29
N GLU A 192 11.58 27.20 -18.74
CA GLU A 192 10.91 26.20 -17.90
C GLU A 192 11.73 24.91 -17.88
N TRP A 193 11.95 24.35 -16.70
CA TRP A 193 12.88 23.26 -16.46
C TRP A 193 12.14 22.00 -16.04
N PHE A 194 12.35 20.92 -16.78
CA PHE A 194 11.70 19.63 -16.54
C PHE A 194 12.76 18.58 -16.29
N ILE A 195 12.78 18.00 -15.09
CA ILE A 195 13.79 17.02 -14.68
C ILE A 195 13.10 15.68 -14.41
N VAL A 196 13.59 14.61 -15.02
CA VAL A 196 13.00 13.29 -14.83
C VAL A 196 14.06 12.20 -14.89
N GLY A 197 14.13 11.40 -13.84
CA GLY A 197 15.21 10.43 -13.73
C GLY A 197 15.25 9.65 -12.42
N PRO A 198 16.32 8.85 -12.23
CA PRO A 198 16.70 8.33 -10.92
C PRO A 198 16.82 9.45 -9.87
N SER A 199 16.44 9.19 -8.61
CA SER A 199 16.39 10.21 -7.55
C SER A 199 17.73 10.93 -7.34
N ASP A 200 18.85 10.21 -7.41
CA ASP A 200 20.21 10.77 -7.31
C ASP A 200 20.53 11.74 -8.46
N MET A 201 20.10 11.40 -9.68
CA MET A 201 20.21 12.30 -10.83
C MET A 201 19.36 13.55 -10.63
N VAL A 202 18.09 13.38 -10.23
CA VAL A 202 17.16 14.51 -10.02
C VAL A 202 17.70 15.45 -8.95
N GLU A 203 18.16 14.93 -7.81
CA GLU A 203 18.75 15.71 -6.72
C GLU A 203 20.01 16.47 -7.18
N SER A 204 20.90 15.82 -7.96
CA SER A 204 22.11 16.43 -8.53
C SER A 204 21.81 17.56 -9.51
N VAL A 205 20.90 17.33 -10.45
CA VAL A 205 20.47 18.32 -11.44
C VAL A 205 19.78 19.48 -10.75
N TRP A 206 18.87 19.21 -9.81
CA TRP A 206 18.19 20.23 -9.03
C TRP A 206 19.19 21.11 -8.27
N GLY A 207 20.16 20.51 -7.60
CA GLY A 207 21.25 21.23 -6.94
C GLY A 207 22.04 22.12 -7.91
N THR A 208 22.29 21.65 -9.13
CA THR A 208 22.96 22.44 -10.17
C THR A 208 22.12 23.62 -10.63
N LEU A 209 20.81 23.43 -10.86
CA LEU A 209 19.89 24.52 -11.22
C LEU A 209 19.82 25.59 -10.14
N LYS A 210 19.83 25.17 -8.86
CA LYS A 210 19.88 26.08 -7.73
C LYS A 210 21.16 26.89 -7.64
N LYS A 211 22.31 26.28 -7.91
CA LYS A 211 23.60 26.99 -7.99
C LYS A 211 23.61 28.03 -9.12
N ASN A 212 22.79 27.85 -10.15
CA ASN A 212 22.64 28.78 -11.27
C ASN A 212 21.39 29.68 -11.14
N ASN A 213 20.89 29.89 -9.92
CA ASN A 213 19.80 30.84 -9.60
C ASN A 213 18.46 30.58 -10.30
N ILE A 214 18.17 29.33 -10.67
CA ILE A 214 16.87 28.97 -11.25
C ILE A 214 15.80 28.88 -10.14
N SER A 215 14.70 29.60 -10.33
CA SER A 215 13.56 29.67 -9.39
C SER A 215 12.82 28.33 -9.26
N ASP A 216 12.42 27.94 -8.04
CA ASP A 216 11.62 26.72 -7.79
C ASP A 216 10.32 26.70 -8.60
N ALA A 217 9.71 27.86 -8.81
CA ALA A 217 8.44 27.99 -9.51
C ALA A 217 8.50 27.54 -10.98
N ARG A 218 9.71 27.35 -11.53
CA ARG A 218 9.97 26.98 -12.92
C ARG A 218 10.66 25.64 -13.07
N ILE A 219 10.85 24.93 -11.95
CA ILE A 219 11.44 23.60 -11.94
C ILE A 219 10.33 22.60 -11.65
N HIS A 220 10.09 21.74 -12.64
CA HIS A 220 9.16 20.63 -12.57
C HIS A 220 10.00 19.35 -12.51
N ALA A 221 9.84 18.53 -11.48
CA ALA A 221 10.62 17.31 -11.33
C ALA A 221 9.75 16.10 -11.02
N GLU A 222 10.10 14.96 -11.62
CA GLU A 222 9.55 13.64 -11.30
C GLU A 222 10.69 12.63 -11.05
N GLU A 223 10.57 11.83 -9.99
CA GLU A 223 11.56 10.80 -9.61
C GLU A 223 11.02 9.38 -9.82
N PHE A 224 11.90 8.43 -10.18
CA PHE A 224 11.54 7.01 -10.18
C PHE A 224 11.63 6.36 -8.80
N ALA A 225 10.51 5.81 -8.32
CA ALA A 225 10.52 4.93 -7.15
C ALA A 225 11.13 3.55 -7.49
N GLY A 226 12.44 3.36 -7.26
CA GLY A 226 13.02 2.01 -7.26
C GLY A 226 14.52 1.84 -7.53
N TYR A 227 15.29 2.90 -7.77
CA TYR A 227 16.72 2.79 -8.06
C TYR A 227 17.56 3.32 -6.90
N LYS A 228 18.02 2.42 -6.02
CA LYS A 228 19.23 2.67 -5.20
C LYS A 228 20.36 1.85 -5.83
N SER A 229 21.13 2.45 -6.74
CA SER A 229 22.43 1.89 -7.14
C SER A 229 23.49 2.31 -6.14
N ALA A 230 24.13 1.32 -5.56
CA ALA A 230 25.31 1.47 -4.73
C ALA A 230 26.52 1.79 -5.62
N SER A 231 27.10 2.99 -5.50
CA SER A 231 28.52 3.26 -5.80
C SER A 231 28.93 4.70 -5.48
N MET A 232 29.69 4.82 -4.39
CA MET A 232 30.90 5.63 -4.17
C MET A 232 30.93 7.17 -4.31
N VAL A 233 31.21 7.78 -3.14
CA VAL A 233 32.28 8.75 -2.82
C VAL A 233 32.31 10.12 -3.53
N GLU A 234 32.04 11.18 -2.77
CA GLU A 234 32.62 12.50 -3.01
C GLU A 234 33.45 12.96 -1.80
N THR A 235 34.71 13.25 -2.09
CA THR A 235 35.64 14.06 -1.31
C THR A 235 35.28 15.55 -1.45
N GLY A 236 35.31 16.32 -0.35
CA GLY A 236 35.30 17.79 -0.39
C GLY A 236 36.47 18.37 -1.20
N SER A 237 36.54 19.65 -1.56
CA SER A 237 36.01 20.85 -0.90
C SER A 237 36.02 22.06 -1.88
N THR A 238 35.03 22.95 -1.68
CA THR A 238 34.91 24.43 -1.85
C THR A 238 36.17 25.34 -1.95
N PRO A 239 36.10 26.69 -2.22
CA PRO A 239 34.94 27.63 -2.23
C PRO A 239 34.91 28.84 -3.25
N GLN A 240 33.78 29.59 -3.17
CA GLN A 240 33.48 31.03 -3.46
C GLN A 240 32.92 31.40 -4.85
N SER A 241 31.78 32.12 -5.00
CA SER A 241 31.24 33.29 -4.26
C SER A 241 29.68 33.39 -4.33
N THR A 242 28.95 33.36 -3.21
CA THR A 242 28.11 34.42 -2.56
C THR A 242 27.05 35.19 -3.39
N GLU A 243 25.80 34.69 -3.39
CA GLU A 243 24.62 35.48 -2.98
C GLU A 243 24.03 34.80 -1.74
N GLY A 244 23.94 35.54 -0.63
CA GLY A 244 23.63 34.96 0.68
C GLY A 244 22.13 34.77 0.89
N ILE A 245 21.73 33.60 1.38
CA ILE A 245 20.47 33.45 2.12
C ILE A 245 20.50 34.53 3.21
N SER A 246 19.52 35.44 3.22
CA SER A 246 19.50 36.48 4.25
C SER A 246 19.44 35.82 5.63
N ALA A 247 20.04 36.44 6.64
CA ALA A 247 19.96 35.91 8.01
C ALA A 247 18.49 35.70 8.45
N LEU A 248 17.57 36.49 7.90
CA LEU A 248 16.13 36.36 8.11
C LEU A 248 15.54 35.10 7.47
N ASP A 249 15.92 34.78 6.24
CA ASP A 249 15.43 33.59 5.52
C ASP A 249 15.99 32.30 6.12
N LEU A 250 17.27 32.31 6.50
CA LEU A 250 17.87 31.18 7.21
C LEU A 250 17.19 30.99 8.58
N GLN A 251 16.84 32.09 9.25
CA GLN A 251 16.09 32.04 10.50
C GLN A 251 14.66 31.53 10.28
N GLY A 252 14.00 31.92 9.18
CA GLY A 252 12.68 31.42 8.80
C GLY A 252 12.66 29.93 8.49
N ILE A 253 13.66 29.43 7.76
CA ILE A 253 13.85 28.00 7.47
C ILE A 253 14.15 27.22 8.76
N LEU A 254 15.03 27.73 9.62
CA LEU A 254 15.33 27.08 10.89
C LEU A 254 14.09 27.06 11.81
N GLN A 255 13.27 28.11 11.81
CA GLN A 255 12.01 28.17 12.55
C GLN A 255 10.95 27.20 12.02
N SER A 256 10.88 26.98 10.71
CA SER A 256 9.93 26.02 10.15
C SER A 256 10.38 24.57 10.43
N LEU A 257 11.67 24.29 10.31
CA LEU A 257 12.26 22.99 10.68
C LEU A 257 12.13 22.69 12.17
N ASP A 258 12.13 23.72 13.02
CA ASP A 258 11.96 23.62 14.48
C ASP A 258 10.67 22.90 14.92
N LYS A 259 9.66 22.81 14.05
CA LYS A 259 8.40 22.13 14.34
C LYS A 259 8.36 20.68 13.86
N LEU A 260 9.09 20.36 12.79
CA LEU A 260 8.94 19.11 12.04
C LEU A 260 10.13 18.16 12.20
N VAL A 261 11.34 18.70 12.40
CA VAL A 261 12.59 17.95 12.34
C VAL A 261 13.37 18.11 13.64
N ILE A 262 13.88 16.99 14.16
CA ILE A 262 14.82 16.98 15.28
C ILE A 262 16.23 17.27 14.73
N LEU A 263 16.77 18.42 15.08
CA LEU A 263 18.12 18.85 14.67
C LEU A 263 19.09 18.80 15.85
N SER A 264 20.31 18.31 15.60
CA SER A 264 21.43 18.49 16.52
C SER A 264 22.76 18.60 15.79
N ALA A 265 23.76 19.21 16.43
CA ALA A 265 25.15 19.09 16.03
C ALA A 265 25.98 18.51 17.19
N THR A 266 27.09 17.85 16.85
CA THR A 266 28.05 17.31 17.82
C THR A 266 29.47 17.66 17.44
N ASP A 267 30.40 17.65 18.40
CA ASP A 267 31.82 17.60 18.10
C ASP A 267 32.22 16.24 17.45
N THR A 268 33.50 16.09 17.11
CA THR A 268 34.06 14.86 16.52
C THR A 268 34.03 13.65 17.45
N GLN A 269 33.85 13.86 18.77
CA GLN A 269 33.69 12.79 19.77
C GLN A 269 32.22 12.41 19.99
N GLY A 270 31.28 13.10 19.34
CA GLY A 270 29.85 12.87 19.47
C GLY A 270 29.21 13.57 20.67
N ASN A 271 29.88 14.55 21.27
CA ASN A 271 29.30 15.40 22.32
C ASN A 271 28.43 16.48 21.68
N ILE A 272 27.21 16.63 22.16
CA ILE A 272 26.19 17.49 21.57
C ILE A 272 26.56 18.96 21.79
N THR A 273 26.74 19.71 20.71
CA THR A 273 27.09 21.14 20.72
C THR A 273 25.91 22.03 20.37
N TYR A 274 24.89 21.49 19.71
CA TYR A 274 23.67 22.21 19.37
C TYR A 274 22.47 21.26 19.34
N VAL A 275 21.30 21.77 19.76
CA VAL A 275 20.00 21.12 19.60
C VAL A 275 18.92 22.16 19.34
N ASN A 276 17.94 21.79 18.53
CA ASN A 276 16.77 22.62 18.30
C ASN A 276 15.62 22.34 19.29
N ASN A 277 14.52 23.09 19.19
CA ASN A 277 13.41 22.97 20.15
C ASN A 277 12.70 21.61 20.04
N LYS A 278 12.55 21.07 18.82
CA LYS A 278 11.95 19.74 18.61
C LYS A 278 12.73 18.62 19.31
N PHE A 279 14.06 18.72 19.31
CA PHE A 279 14.92 17.78 20.05
C PHE A 279 14.58 17.77 21.54
N ILE A 280 14.47 18.95 22.15
CA ILE A 280 14.17 19.10 23.59
C ILE A 280 12.78 18.52 23.90
N GLU A 281 11.79 18.87 23.08
CA GLU A 281 10.41 18.38 23.19
C GLU A 281 10.35 16.84 23.19
N ILE A 282 10.98 16.20 22.20
CA ILE A 282 10.87 14.75 22.00
C ILE A 282 11.79 13.97 22.96
N SER A 283 13.03 14.44 23.15
CA SER A 283 13.99 13.75 24.04
C SER A 283 13.68 13.98 25.52
N LYS A 284 12.89 15.01 25.85
CA LYS A 284 12.53 15.43 27.21
C LYS A 284 13.73 15.84 28.08
N TYR A 285 14.89 16.03 27.49
CA TYR A 285 16.04 16.65 28.13
C TYR A 285 15.99 18.16 27.91
N SER A 286 16.20 18.94 28.96
CA SER A 286 16.38 20.38 28.80
C SER A 286 17.68 20.70 28.06
N ARG A 287 17.74 21.90 27.44
CA ARG A 287 18.94 22.35 26.72
C ARG A 287 20.21 22.29 27.58
N SER A 288 20.12 22.71 28.85
CA SER A 288 21.24 22.70 29.80
C SER A 288 21.70 21.29 30.18
N GLU A 289 20.80 20.31 30.15
CA GLU A 289 21.13 18.92 30.48
C GLU A 289 21.75 18.17 29.30
N ILE A 290 21.37 18.51 28.07
CA ILE A 290 21.78 17.78 26.87
C ILE A 290 23.02 18.34 26.19
N LEU A 291 23.26 19.65 26.26
CA LEU A 291 24.46 20.25 25.70
C LEU A 291 25.71 19.77 26.45
N GLY A 292 26.74 19.42 25.71
CA GLY A 292 27.98 18.82 26.22
C GLY A 292 27.89 17.32 26.51
N GLN A 293 26.69 16.74 26.56
CA GLN A 293 26.53 15.29 26.74
C GLN A 293 26.84 14.52 25.46
N ASN A 294 27.37 13.32 25.60
CA ASN A 294 27.56 12.45 24.46
C ASN A 294 26.23 11.89 23.95
N HIS A 295 26.05 11.86 22.63
CA HIS A 295 24.81 11.42 21.98
C HIS A 295 24.32 10.03 22.40
N ARG A 296 25.24 9.19 22.91
CA ARG A 296 24.91 7.88 23.48
C ARG A 296 23.92 7.91 24.64
N ILE A 297 23.71 9.06 25.29
CA ILE A 297 22.71 9.23 26.36
C ILE A 297 21.30 8.84 25.92
N LEU A 298 21.00 8.97 24.61
CA LEU A 298 19.70 8.63 24.03
C LEU A 298 19.56 7.15 23.63
N LYS A 299 20.58 6.31 23.81
CA LYS A 299 20.54 4.90 23.39
C LYS A 299 19.42 4.15 24.10
N SER A 300 18.57 3.52 23.31
CA SER A 300 17.47 2.65 23.78
C SER A 300 17.94 1.26 24.21
N GLY A 301 19.08 0.79 23.71
CA GLY A 301 19.54 -0.59 23.82
C GLY A 301 18.95 -1.55 22.77
N THR A 302 18.12 -1.07 21.85
CA THR A 302 17.50 -1.90 20.80
C THR A 302 18.45 -2.29 19.67
N HIS A 303 19.36 -1.39 19.30
CA HIS A 303 20.28 -1.58 18.17
C HIS A 303 21.58 -2.24 18.64
N SER A 304 22.13 -3.13 17.81
CA SER A 304 23.34 -3.89 18.13
C SER A 304 24.60 -3.01 18.13
N PRO A 305 25.72 -3.46 18.74
CA PRO A 305 26.99 -2.75 18.65
C PRO A 305 27.44 -2.50 17.20
N GLU A 306 27.29 -3.49 16.32
CA GLU A 306 27.69 -3.44 14.91
C GLU A 306 26.92 -2.36 14.14
N PHE A 307 25.66 -2.11 14.52
CA PHE A 307 24.86 -1.02 13.96
C PHE A 307 25.53 0.34 14.23
N TYR A 308 25.95 0.59 15.48
CA TYR A 308 26.62 1.84 15.85
C TYR A 308 28.04 1.92 15.31
N GLU A 309 28.77 0.81 15.20
CA GLU A 309 30.08 0.77 14.54
C GLU A 309 29.97 1.15 13.08
N LYS A 310 28.97 0.61 12.36
CA LYS A 310 28.70 1.01 10.97
C LYS A 310 28.38 2.50 10.89
N LEU A 311 27.54 3.03 11.78
CA LEU A 311 27.23 4.45 11.84
C LEU A 311 28.50 5.29 12.01
N TRP A 312 29.29 4.99 13.04
CA TRP A 312 30.51 5.73 13.35
C TRP A 312 31.51 5.67 12.21
N ARG A 313 31.77 4.48 11.67
CA ARG A 313 32.68 4.29 10.52
C ARG A 313 32.26 5.11 9.31
N THR A 314 30.95 5.18 9.03
CA THR A 314 30.41 5.94 7.90
C THR A 314 30.69 7.43 8.10
N ILE A 315 30.24 8.00 9.22
CA ILE A 315 30.38 9.46 9.45
C ILE A 315 31.84 9.88 9.64
N SER A 316 32.67 9.04 10.27
CA SER A 316 34.10 9.33 10.45
C SER A 316 34.91 9.23 9.16
N SER A 317 34.39 8.52 8.14
CA SER A 317 35.01 8.43 6.82
C SER A 317 34.66 9.60 5.89
N GLY A 318 33.85 10.55 6.38
CA GLY A 318 33.38 11.69 5.58
C GLY A 318 32.04 11.45 4.88
N GLU A 319 31.44 10.26 5.01
CA GLU A 319 30.18 9.92 4.36
C GLU A 319 28.96 10.24 5.23
N THR A 320 27.82 10.54 4.60
CA THR A 320 26.55 10.72 5.31
C THR A 320 25.94 9.36 5.67
N TRP A 321 25.63 9.16 6.95
CA TRP A 321 24.91 7.98 7.41
C TRP A 321 23.41 8.24 7.43
N ARG A 322 22.62 7.30 6.87
CA ARG A 322 21.15 7.33 6.93
C ARG A 322 20.60 6.04 7.55
N GLY A 323 19.57 6.15 8.40
CA GLY A 323 18.90 4.99 8.96
C GLY A 323 17.89 5.30 10.06
N ILE A 324 17.09 4.29 10.41
CA ILE A 324 16.07 4.38 11.45
C ILE A 324 16.68 4.02 12.82
N ILE A 325 16.53 4.90 13.80
CA ILE A 325 17.02 4.71 15.17
C ILE A 325 15.86 4.72 16.15
N LYS A 326 15.92 3.85 17.15
CA LYS A 326 15.04 3.88 18.32
C LYS A 326 15.84 4.50 19.46
N ASN A 327 15.35 5.61 19.99
CA ASN A 327 15.95 6.32 21.10
C ASN A 327 15.09 6.20 22.35
N LYS A 328 15.69 6.51 23.50
CA LYS A 328 15.04 6.60 24.79
C LYS A 328 15.12 8.05 25.30
N ALA A 329 13.99 8.61 25.67
CA ALA A 329 13.86 9.93 26.26
C ALA A 329 14.21 9.88 27.77
N LYS A 330 14.38 11.07 28.37
CA LYS A 330 14.74 11.22 29.79
C LYS A 330 13.80 10.48 30.75
N ASP A 331 12.50 10.49 30.47
CA ASP A 331 11.47 9.84 31.30
C ASP A 331 11.35 8.33 31.07
N GLY A 332 12.20 7.76 30.22
CA GLY A 332 12.19 6.34 29.87
C GLY A 332 11.29 5.97 28.68
N SER A 333 10.51 6.91 28.13
CA SER A 333 9.72 6.66 26.92
C SER A 333 10.62 6.44 25.70
N PHE A 334 10.16 5.61 24.76
CA PHE A 334 10.89 5.34 23.52
C PHE A 334 10.30 6.13 22.35
N TYR A 335 11.15 6.51 21.41
CA TYR A 335 10.72 7.17 20.19
C TYR A 335 11.58 6.71 19.01
N TRP A 336 10.98 6.69 17.82
CA TRP A 336 11.64 6.30 16.58
C TRP A 336 11.91 7.53 15.71
N VAL A 337 13.08 7.53 15.08
CA VAL A 337 13.49 8.58 14.17
C VAL A 337 14.04 7.97 12.89
N ASP A 338 13.66 8.54 11.74
CA ASP A 338 14.42 8.37 10.49
C ASP A 338 15.50 9.45 10.45
N ALA A 339 16.76 9.04 10.48
CA ALA A 339 17.90 9.90 10.76
C ALA A 339 18.85 9.99 9.56
N SER A 340 19.33 11.20 9.30
CA SER A 340 20.47 11.49 8.45
C SER A 340 21.53 12.21 9.28
N ILE A 341 22.78 11.72 9.27
CA ILE A 341 23.91 12.27 10.02
C ILE A 341 25.04 12.53 9.04
N ALA A 342 25.42 13.79 8.88
CA ALA A 342 26.45 14.22 7.95
C ALA A 342 27.66 14.84 8.69
N PRO A 343 28.90 14.53 8.28
CA PRO A 343 30.08 15.28 8.72
C PRO A 343 30.09 16.67 8.10
N VAL A 344 30.63 17.63 8.84
CA VAL A 344 30.91 18.99 8.37
C VAL A 344 32.42 19.18 8.39
N PHE A 345 32.95 19.62 7.26
CA PHE A 345 34.37 19.81 7.05
C PHE A 345 34.78 21.28 7.22
N ASP A 346 36.02 21.50 7.65
CA ASP A 346 36.65 22.81 7.57
C ASP A 346 37.25 23.09 6.19
N THR A 347 37.93 24.23 6.07
CA THR A 347 38.63 24.67 4.85
C THR A 347 39.79 23.76 4.43
N GLN A 348 40.30 22.94 5.35
CA GLN A 348 41.38 21.97 5.11
C GLN A 348 40.84 20.59 4.72
N GLY A 349 39.52 20.39 4.75
CA GLY A 349 38.89 19.09 4.47
C GLY A 349 38.83 18.15 5.68
N GLU A 350 39.11 18.65 6.89
CA GLU A 350 39.04 17.86 8.12
C GLU A 350 37.64 17.95 8.73
N ILE A 351 37.15 16.84 9.28
CA ILE A 351 35.83 16.80 9.93
C ILE A 351 35.91 17.57 11.26
N VAL A 352 35.13 18.65 11.38
CA VAL A 352 35.10 19.47 12.60
C VAL A 352 33.88 19.22 13.48
N ARG A 353 32.79 18.71 12.91
CA ARG A 353 31.55 18.38 13.65
C ARG A 353 30.66 17.44 12.83
N TYR A 354 29.66 16.87 13.49
CA TYR A 354 28.57 16.15 12.81
C TYR A 354 27.26 16.91 12.98
N VAL A 355 26.44 16.93 11.94
CA VAL A 355 25.07 17.48 11.98
C VAL A 355 24.07 16.36 11.70
N ALA A 356 23.00 16.31 12.48
CA ALA A 356 21.98 15.29 12.37
C ALA A 356 20.60 15.92 12.19
N ALA A 357 19.90 15.50 11.14
CA ALA A 357 18.50 15.80 10.89
C ALA A 357 17.68 14.52 11.01
N ARG A 358 16.55 14.58 11.73
CA ARG A 358 15.75 13.42 12.08
C ARG A 358 14.27 13.71 12.00
N PHE A 359 13.54 12.89 11.27
CA PHE A 359 12.08 12.91 11.25
C PHE A 359 11.55 11.94 12.31
N PRO A 360 10.72 12.41 13.26
CA PRO A 360 10.05 11.51 14.20
C PRO A 360 9.04 10.64 13.44
N ILE A 361 9.14 9.32 13.59
CA ILE A 361 8.27 8.33 12.94
C ILE A 361 7.61 7.39 13.96
N THR A 362 7.57 7.79 15.24
CA THR A 362 7.02 6.97 16.33
C THR A 362 5.56 6.62 16.08
N GLU A 363 4.71 7.58 15.72
CA GLU A 363 3.27 7.35 15.47
C GLU A 363 3.05 6.35 14.33
N GLN A 364 3.79 6.49 13.23
CA GLN A 364 3.74 5.55 12.12
C GLN A 364 4.14 4.14 12.58
N LYS A 365 5.22 4.02 13.35
CA LYS A 365 5.68 2.72 13.88
C LYS A 365 4.68 2.10 14.85
N GLU A 366 4.07 2.89 15.72
CA GLU A 366 3.03 2.42 16.64
C GLU A 366 1.77 2.00 15.90
N LEU A 367 1.37 2.71 14.84
CA LEU A 367 0.25 2.30 13.99
C LEU A 367 0.56 1.00 13.25
N GLU A 368 1.74 0.87 12.63
CA GLU A 368 2.20 -0.36 11.99
C GLU A 368 2.21 -1.55 12.97
N GLU A 369 2.68 -1.36 14.20
CA GLU A 369 2.69 -2.41 15.23
C GLU A 369 1.28 -2.75 15.71
N LYS A 370 0.42 -1.74 15.94
CA LYS A 370 -0.99 -1.96 16.29
C LYS A 370 -1.71 -2.73 15.20
N THR A 371 -1.57 -2.35 13.94
CA THR A 371 -2.18 -3.06 12.81
C THR A 371 -1.69 -4.51 12.75
N LYS A 372 -0.37 -4.75 12.87
CA LYS A 372 0.17 -6.11 12.92
C LYS A 372 -0.34 -6.90 14.12
N MET A 373 -0.45 -6.27 15.29
CA MET A 373 -0.99 -6.90 16.50
C MET A 373 -2.46 -7.24 16.32
N PHE A 374 -3.28 -6.32 15.80
CA PHE A 374 -4.68 -6.56 15.50
C PHE A 374 -4.82 -7.68 14.47
N SER A 375 -4.07 -7.68 13.37
CA SER A 375 -4.06 -8.78 12.40
C SER A 375 -3.73 -10.12 13.07
N LYS A 376 -2.69 -10.19 13.90
CA LYS A 376 -2.32 -11.42 14.63
C LYS A 376 -3.38 -11.87 15.64
N VAL A 377 -4.01 -10.94 16.37
CA VAL A 377 -5.06 -11.25 17.34
C VAL A 377 -6.29 -11.77 16.60
N ILE A 378 -6.68 -11.13 15.50
CA ILE A 378 -7.82 -11.50 14.65
C ILE A 378 -7.59 -12.85 13.94
N GLU A 379 -6.36 -13.17 13.55
CA GLU A 379 -5.98 -14.48 13.01
C GLU A 379 -5.90 -15.57 14.10
N GLY A 380 -5.52 -15.18 15.33
CA GLY A 380 -5.36 -16.08 16.46
C GLY A 380 -6.66 -16.38 17.23
N THR A 381 -7.78 -15.73 16.90
CA THR A 381 -9.06 -16.06 17.53
C THR A 381 -9.58 -17.40 17.03
N SER A 382 -9.99 -18.28 17.94
CA SER A 382 -10.66 -19.54 17.59
C SER A 382 -12.07 -19.34 17.05
N GLN A 383 -12.62 -18.13 17.16
CA GLN A 383 -13.96 -17.79 16.69
C GLN A 383 -13.92 -17.50 15.19
N ALA A 384 -14.79 -18.16 14.44
CA ALA A 384 -14.93 -17.93 13.01
C ALA A 384 -15.48 -16.52 12.74
N TRP A 385 -14.86 -15.80 11.80
CA TRP A 385 -15.42 -14.54 11.30
C TRP A 385 -15.23 -14.40 9.80
N GLY A 386 -16.12 -13.63 9.19
CA GLY A 386 -16.12 -13.33 7.77
C GLY A 386 -16.54 -11.89 7.50
N ILE A 387 -16.01 -11.32 6.42
CA ILE A 387 -16.39 -10.03 5.87
C ILE A 387 -16.83 -10.28 4.43
N ALA A 388 -17.98 -9.74 4.05
CA ALA A 388 -18.48 -9.74 2.69
C ALA A 388 -18.80 -8.32 2.23
N ASP A 389 -18.86 -8.13 0.92
CA ASP A 389 -19.44 -6.94 0.33
C ASP A 389 -20.98 -6.94 0.48
N LEU A 390 -21.62 -5.88 0.00
CA LEU A 390 -23.08 -5.74 0.09
C LEU A 390 -23.85 -6.70 -0.82
N ASP A 391 -23.22 -7.23 -1.87
CA ASP A 391 -23.78 -8.27 -2.75
C ASP A 391 -23.63 -9.68 -2.16
N GLY A 392 -22.92 -9.78 -1.04
CA GLY A 392 -22.71 -10.98 -0.24
C GLY A 392 -21.56 -11.86 -0.68
N MET A 393 -20.68 -11.35 -1.54
CA MET A 393 -19.43 -12.01 -1.89
C MET A 393 -18.40 -11.82 -0.78
N MET A 394 -17.76 -12.91 -0.37
CA MET A 394 -16.77 -12.88 0.70
C MET A 394 -15.52 -12.10 0.26
N VAL A 395 -15.15 -11.10 1.05
CA VAL A 395 -13.95 -10.27 0.86
C VAL A 395 -12.79 -10.79 1.70
N SER A 396 -13.08 -11.23 2.94
CA SER A 396 -12.06 -11.74 3.86
C SER A 396 -12.68 -12.66 4.91
N ALA A 397 -11.89 -13.60 5.43
CA ALA A 397 -12.30 -14.46 6.55
C ALA A 397 -11.05 -15.02 7.25
N ASN A 398 -11.16 -15.40 8.52
CA ASN A 398 -10.06 -16.09 9.20
C ASN A 398 -10.03 -17.60 8.90
N SER A 399 -8.95 -18.24 9.36
CA SER A 399 -8.77 -19.68 9.29
C SER A 399 -9.88 -20.46 10.01
N ALA A 400 -10.41 -19.92 11.12
CA ALA A 400 -11.50 -20.57 11.84
C ALA A 400 -12.78 -20.64 10.99
N PHE A 401 -13.11 -19.60 10.22
CA PHE A 401 -14.22 -19.63 9.26
C PHE A 401 -14.00 -20.67 8.16
N VAL A 402 -12.81 -20.69 7.57
CA VAL A 402 -12.44 -21.63 6.51
C VAL A 402 -12.57 -23.08 6.99
N ASN A 403 -12.10 -23.37 8.21
CA ASN A 403 -12.23 -24.68 8.85
C ASN A 403 -13.68 -25.03 9.22
N PHE A 404 -14.46 -24.05 9.70
CA PHE A 404 -15.86 -24.23 10.10
C PHE A 404 -16.72 -24.69 8.91
N PHE A 405 -16.51 -24.10 7.73
CA PHE A 405 -17.26 -24.44 6.51
C PHE A 405 -16.60 -25.49 5.61
N GLY A 406 -15.32 -25.81 5.82
CA GLY A 406 -14.58 -26.82 5.05
C GLY A 406 -14.15 -26.34 3.65
N TYR A 407 -13.92 -25.04 3.47
CA TYR A 407 -13.39 -24.47 2.23
C TYR A 407 -11.86 -24.34 2.29
N ASN A 408 -11.23 -23.96 1.17
CA ASN A 408 -9.85 -23.48 1.16
C ASN A 408 -9.81 -21.95 1.09
N THR A 409 -8.76 -21.34 1.61
CA THR A 409 -8.57 -19.88 1.58
C THR A 409 -8.63 -19.30 0.16
N ASN A 410 -8.14 -20.05 -0.85
CA ASN A 410 -8.13 -19.60 -2.25
C ASN A 410 -9.53 -19.59 -2.90
N GLU A 411 -10.53 -20.19 -2.25
CA GLU A 411 -11.91 -20.26 -2.77
C GLU A 411 -12.78 -19.15 -2.18
N LEU A 412 -12.30 -18.43 -1.15
CA LEU A 412 -13.08 -17.43 -0.40
C LEU A 412 -13.77 -16.42 -1.31
N SER A 413 -13.04 -15.78 -2.22
CA SER A 413 -13.58 -14.73 -3.10
C SER A 413 -14.69 -15.19 -4.04
N SER A 414 -14.87 -16.50 -4.22
CA SER A 414 -15.94 -17.08 -5.04
C SER A 414 -17.16 -17.51 -4.23
N ILE A 415 -17.13 -17.38 -2.90
CA ILE A 415 -18.21 -17.77 -2.01
C ILE A 415 -19.15 -16.58 -1.82
N ASN A 416 -20.43 -16.78 -2.12
CA ASN A 416 -21.49 -15.91 -1.62
C ASN A 416 -22.04 -16.49 -0.30
N TYR A 417 -22.06 -15.70 0.78
CA TYR A 417 -22.45 -16.21 2.09
C TYR A 417 -23.89 -16.74 2.13
N MET A 418 -24.79 -16.23 1.28
CA MET A 418 -26.19 -16.70 1.20
C MET A 418 -26.29 -18.15 0.73
N ASN A 419 -25.28 -18.65 0.00
CA ASN A 419 -25.22 -20.04 -0.43
C ASN A 419 -24.86 -20.99 0.72
N LEU A 420 -24.21 -20.48 1.77
CA LEU A 420 -23.88 -21.25 2.98
C LEU A 420 -25.10 -21.40 3.89
N VAL A 421 -26.03 -20.44 3.87
CA VAL A 421 -27.19 -20.41 4.75
C VAL A 421 -28.23 -21.44 4.30
N ASN A 422 -28.66 -22.29 5.23
CA ASN A 422 -29.72 -23.27 4.98
C ASN A 422 -31.01 -22.56 4.52
N PRO A 423 -31.75 -23.11 3.53
CA PRO A 423 -32.90 -22.44 2.95
C PRO A 423 -33.94 -21.92 3.96
N GLU A 424 -34.19 -22.67 5.03
CA GLU A 424 -35.16 -22.31 6.08
C GLU A 424 -34.77 -21.09 6.92
N TYR A 425 -33.49 -20.69 6.91
CA TYR A 425 -32.99 -19.53 7.67
C TYR A 425 -32.74 -18.29 6.79
N ARG A 426 -32.89 -18.40 5.46
CA ARG A 426 -32.59 -17.28 4.54
C ARG A 426 -33.50 -16.09 4.76
N ASP A 427 -34.80 -16.33 4.93
CA ASP A 427 -35.79 -15.28 5.17
C ASP A 427 -35.55 -14.57 6.51
N LEU A 428 -35.21 -15.34 7.55
CA LEU A 428 -34.83 -14.80 8.86
C LEU A 428 -33.62 -13.86 8.74
N LEU A 429 -32.59 -14.30 8.00
CA LEU A 429 -31.38 -13.52 7.80
C LEU A 429 -31.68 -12.23 7.03
N MET A 430 -32.41 -12.32 5.92
CA MET A 430 -32.78 -11.14 5.10
C MET A 430 -33.59 -10.11 5.89
N GLN A 431 -34.56 -10.55 6.68
CA GLN A 431 -35.33 -9.65 7.56
C GLN A 431 -34.45 -9.01 8.62
N GLY A 432 -33.56 -9.80 9.24
CA GLY A 432 -32.61 -9.30 10.23
C GLY A 432 -31.66 -8.24 9.67
N LEU A 433 -31.19 -8.40 8.43
CA LEU A 433 -30.32 -7.43 7.76
C LEU A 433 -31.05 -6.11 7.45
N ASP A 434 -32.29 -6.17 6.98
CA ASP A 434 -33.13 -4.99 6.74
C ASP A 434 -33.44 -4.23 8.06
N GLU A 435 -33.77 -4.96 9.13
CA GLU A 435 -33.95 -4.36 10.46
C GLU A 435 -32.67 -3.74 11.01
N MET A 436 -31.53 -4.39 10.83
CA MET A 436 -30.21 -3.88 11.23
C MET A 436 -29.88 -2.58 10.50
N GLN A 437 -30.17 -2.49 9.20
CA GLN A 437 -29.94 -1.28 8.42
C GLN A 437 -30.78 -0.09 8.94
N LYS A 438 -32.03 -0.36 9.36
CA LYS A 438 -32.96 0.64 9.90
C LYS A 438 -32.62 1.07 11.33
N THR A 439 -32.23 0.12 12.17
CA THR A 439 -32.11 0.34 13.63
C THR A 439 -30.67 0.57 14.09
N LYS A 440 -29.67 0.27 13.25
CA LYS A 440 -28.24 0.27 13.57
C LYS A 440 -27.88 -0.65 14.75
N LYS A 441 -28.72 -1.64 15.04
CA LYS A 441 -28.45 -2.68 16.05
C LYS A 441 -27.98 -3.94 15.36
N SER A 442 -26.92 -4.55 15.88
CA SER A 442 -26.36 -5.79 15.37
C SER A 442 -27.41 -6.91 15.36
N LEU A 443 -27.41 -7.71 14.30
CA LEU A 443 -28.24 -8.91 14.21
C LEU A 443 -27.60 -10.03 15.01
N VAL A 444 -28.37 -10.70 15.87
CA VAL A 444 -27.94 -11.89 16.60
C VAL A 444 -28.99 -12.98 16.42
N ALA A 445 -28.60 -14.12 15.84
CA ALA A 445 -29.52 -15.22 15.56
C ALA A 445 -28.81 -16.58 15.54
N GLU A 446 -29.51 -17.64 15.94
CA GLU A 446 -29.07 -19.02 15.70
C GLU A 446 -29.43 -19.40 14.27
N VAL A 447 -28.42 -19.71 13.46
CA VAL A 447 -28.57 -19.98 12.02
C VAL A 447 -27.96 -21.33 11.67
N GLY A 448 -28.69 -22.11 10.88
CA GLY A 448 -28.20 -23.33 10.25
C GLY A 448 -27.51 -23.04 8.93
N PHE A 449 -26.37 -23.68 8.70
CA PHE A 449 -25.60 -23.59 7.48
C PHE A 449 -25.23 -24.97 6.93
N THR A 450 -24.82 -25.00 5.66
CA THR A 450 -24.33 -26.19 4.97
C THR A 450 -22.85 -26.03 4.65
N LYS A 451 -22.02 -26.98 5.10
CA LYS A 451 -20.60 -27.05 4.72
C LYS A 451 -20.42 -27.41 3.25
N LYS A 452 -19.19 -27.26 2.75
CA LYS A 452 -18.83 -27.67 1.38
C LYS A 452 -19.13 -29.15 1.08
N ASP A 453 -18.97 -30.03 2.06
CA ASP A 453 -19.26 -31.46 1.94
C ASP A 453 -20.76 -31.83 2.06
N GLY A 454 -21.62 -30.83 2.29
CA GLY A 454 -23.06 -31.00 2.47
C GLY A 454 -23.50 -31.27 3.91
N SER A 455 -22.57 -31.43 4.87
CA SER A 455 -22.94 -31.62 6.28
C SER A 455 -23.51 -30.35 6.92
N PRO A 456 -24.50 -30.47 7.83
CA PRO A 456 -25.08 -29.33 8.51
C PRO A 456 -24.16 -28.83 9.63
N VAL A 457 -24.11 -27.51 9.81
CA VAL A 457 -23.53 -26.86 11.00
C VAL A 457 -24.42 -25.75 11.50
N PHE A 458 -24.31 -25.45 12.78
CA PHE A 458 -25.10 -24.40 13.42
C PHE A 458 -24.17 -23.41 14.09
N ALA A 459 -24.46 -22.13 13.91
CA ALA A 459 -23.76 -21.07 14.64
C ALA A 459 -24.74 -20.08 15.26
N ASN A 460 -24.37 -19.58 16.43
CA ASN A 460 -24.88 -18.28 16.86
C ASN A 460 -24.14 -17.21 16.07
N LEU A 461 -24.87 -16.56 15.17
CA LEU A 461 -24.40 -15.59 14.21
C LEU A 461 -24.62 -14.18 14.75
N THR A 462 -23.54 -13.41 14.85
CA THR A 462 -23.61 -11.96 15.11
C THR A 462 -23.17 -11.22 13.87
N VAL A 463 -23.98 -10.29 13.37
CA VAL A 463 -23.71 -9.53 12.13
C VAL A 463 -23.80 -8.04 12.39
N ASP A 464 -22.92 -7.26 11.75
CA ASP A 464 -22.99 -5.80 11.71
C ASP A 464 -22.53 -5.22 10.37
N PHE A 465 -22.80 -3.94 10.15
CA PHE A 465 -22.31 -3.17 9.02
C PHE A 465 -21.07 -2.37 9.37
N TYR A 466 -20.13 -2.35 8.44
CA TYR A 466 -19.07 -1.34 8.42
C TYR A 466 -19.53 -0.16 7.56
N TYR A 467 -19.50 1.04 8.14
CA TYR A 467 -19.91 2.29 7.49
C TYR A 467 -18.71 3.12 7.07
N ASP A 468 -18.85 3.86 5.97
CA ASP A 468 -17.90 4.90 5.59
C ASP A 468 -18.06 6.18 6.43
N GLU A 469 -17.21 7.17 6.17
CA GLU A 469 -17.24 8.49 6.84
C GLU A 469 -18.54 9.26 6.61
N ASN A 470 -19.31 8.92 5.56
CA ASN A 470 -20.60 9.53 5.24
C ASN A 470 -21.78 8.76 5.86
N GLY A 471 -21.52 7.67 6.59
CA GLY A 471 -22.54 6.83 7.22
C GLY A 471 -23.23 5.84 6.29
N ALA A 472 -22.71 5.64 5.07
CA ALA A 472 -23.20 4.64 4.13
C ALA A 472 -22.56 3.27 4.42
N PRO A 473 -23.32 2.16 4.40
CA PRO A 473 -22.75 0.83 4.60
C PRO A 473 -21.85 0.49 3.42
N GLN A 474 -20.65 -0.04 3.68
CA GLN A 474 -19.72 -0.53 2.65
C GLN A 474 -19.55 -2.05 2.69
N HIS A 475 -19.50 -2.63 3.88
CA HIS A 475 -19.27 -4.06 4.07
C HIS A 475 -20.15 -4.58 5.19
N ILE A 476 -20.35 -5.90 5.18
CA ILE A 476 -20.99 -6.65 6.25
C ILE A 476 -19.93 -7.55 6.89
N TYR A 477 -19.88 -7.59 8.22
CA TYR A 477 -19.02 -8.52 8.94
C TYR A 477 -19.84 -9.39 9.88
N ALA A 478 -19.41 -10.63 10.05
CA ALA A 478 -20.09 -11.62 10.85
C ALA A 478 -19.12 -12.40 11.74
N PHE A 479 -19.54 -12.68 12.96
CA PHE A 479 -18.92 -13.63 13.87
C PHE A 479 -19.81 -14.86 14.04
N LEU A 480 -19.19 -16.03 13.98
CA LEU A 480 -19.88 -17.32 14.11
C LEU A 480 -19.33 -18.04 15.33
N ASN A 481 -20.21 -18.32 16.29
CA ASN A 481 -19.93 -19.21 17.40
C ASN A 481 -20.58 -20.57 17.15
N ASP A 482 -19.78 -21.62 17.00
CA ASP A 482 -20.25 -22.98 16.73
C ASP A 482 -21.12 -23.50 17.88
N ILE A 483 -22.37 -23.85 17.55
CA ILE A 483 -23.34 -24.46 18.48
C ILE A 483 -23.83 -25.83 17.97
N THR A 484 -23.11 -26.44 17.02
CA THR A 484 -23.50 -27.70 16.37
C THR A 484 -23.68 -28.81 17.40
N LYS A 485 -22.69 -29.02 18.28
CA LYS A 485 -22.76 -30.02 19.35
C LYS A 485 -23.91 -29.78 20.32
N GLN A 486 -24.23 -28.50 20.59
CA GLN A 486 -25.36 -28.14 21.43
C GLN A 486 -26.68 -28.54 20.76
N LYS A 487 -26.84 -28.25 19.47
CA LYS A 487 -28.03 -28.61 18.69
C LYS A 487 -28.22 -30.12 18.53
N GLU A 488 -27.14 -30.87 18.35
CA GLU A 488 -27.16 -32.34 18.34
C GLU A 488 -27.67 -32.88 19.69
N THR A 489 -27.12 -32.38 20.79
CA THR A 489 -27.54 -32.79 22.15
C THR A 489 -29.01 -32.44 22.43
N GLU A 490 -29.47 -31.27 22.00
CA GLU A 490 -30.87 -30.84 22.12
C GLU A 490 -31.82 -31.75 21.32
N ALA A 491 -31.43 -32.14 20.10
CA ALA A 491 -32.21 -33.04 19.26
C ALA A 491 -32.30 -34.45 19.88
N GLU A 492 -31.18 -35.00 20.36
CA GLU A 492 -31.14 -36.29 21.05
C GLU A 492 -32.02 -36.27 22.30
N LEU A 493 -31.93 -35.23 23.13
CA LEU A 493 -32.78 -35.08 24.32
C LEU A 493 -34.27 -35.01 23.97
N LYS A 494 -34.62 -34.33 22.88
CA LYS A 494 -36.00 -34.24 22.42
C LYS A 494 -36.54 -35.59 21.95
N GLU A 495 -35.70 -36.40 21.30
CA GLU A 495 -36.05 -37.76 20.89
C GLU A 495 -36.24 -38.68 22.10
N HIS A 496 -35.28 -38.71 23.04
CA HIS A 496 -35.39 -39.47 24.28
C HIS A 496 -36.64 -39.08 25.10
N ASN A 497 -36.96 -37.79 25.20
CA ASN A 497 -38.16 -37.32 25.90
C ASN A 497 -39.45 -37.83 25.23
N LYS A 498 -39.49 -37.86 23.89
CA LYS A 498 -40.63 -38.39 23.14
C LYS A 498 -40.79 -39.90 23.35
N GLU A 499 -39.69 -40.64 23.42
CA GLU A 499 -39.72 -42.07 23.75
C GLU A 499 -40.23 -42.32 25.17
N ILE A 500 -39.74 -41.54 26.16
CA ILE A 500 -40.22 -41.60 27.54
C ILE A 500 -41.72 -41.31 27.62
N GLU A 501 -42.21 -40.28 26.91
CA GLU A 501 -43.64 -39.95 26.89
C GLU A 501 -44.49 -41.09 26.31
N ASN A 502 -44.02 -41.73 25.24
CA ASN A 502 -44.69 -42.88 24.64
C ASN A 502 -44.70 -44.09 25.59
N LEU A 503 -43.59 -44.37 26.27
CA LEU A 503 -43.51 -45.43 27.29
C LEU A 503 -44.46 -45.16 28.46
N ASN A 504 -44.53 -43.92 28.94
CA ASN A 504 -45.46 -43.52 29.99
C ASN A 504 -46.92 -43.74 29.59
N LYS A 505 -47.32 -43.35 28.37
CA LYS A 505 -48.67 -43.62 27.85
C LYS A 505 -48.98 -45.12 27.81
N LEU A 506 -48.01 -45.94 27.41
CA LEU A 506 -48.18 -47.40 27.38
C LEU A 506 -48.31 -48.00 28.78
N MET A 507 -47.53 -47.53 29.76
CA MET A 507 -47.62 -47.98 31.16
C MET A 507 -48.97 -47.65 31.78
N ILE A 508 -49.46 -46.42 31.60
CA ILE A 508 -50.78 -46.00 32.10
C ILE A 508 -51.88 -46.89 31.50
N GLY A 509 -51.80 -47.18 30.19
CA GLY A 509 -52.74 -48.11 29.53
C GLY A 509 -52.71 -49.52 30.11
N ARG A 510 -51.53 -50.04 30.47
CA ARG A 510 -51.39 -51.36 31.14
C ARG A 510 -51.97 -51.35 32.55
N GLU A 511 -51.74 -50.30 33.32
CA GLU A 511 -52.28 -50.18 34.68
C GLU A 511 -53.80 -50.12 34.68
N LEU A 512 -54.40 -49.31 33.80
CA LEU A 512 -55.86 -49.25 33.63
C LEU A 512 -56.45 -50.63 33.30
N LYS A 513 -55.84 -51.35 32.36
CA LYS A 513 -56.28 -52.69 31.97
C LYS A 513 -56.12 -53.71 33.11
N MET A 514 -55.09 -53.58 33.94
CA MET A 514 -54.90 -54.40 35.14
C MET A 514 -55.95 -54.12 36.21
N VAL A 515 -56.38 -52.86 36.37
CA VAL A 515 -57.48 -52.49 37.27
C VAL A 515 -58.79 -53.11 36.77
N GLU A 516 -59.11 -52.96 35.48
CA GLU A 516 -60.29 -53.59 34.87
C GLU A 516 -60.29 -55.11 35.05
N LEU A 517 -59.15 -55.77 34.83
CA LEU A 517 -59.02 -57.22 35.02
C LEU A 517 -59.26 -57.63 36.47
N LYS A 518 -58.74 -56.86 37.44
CA LYS A 518 -58.95 -57.13 38.88
C LYS A 518 -60.42 -56.97 39.27
N GLU A 519 -61.11 -55.96 38.74
CA GLU A 519 -62.54 -55.78 38.97
C GLU A 519 -63.37 -56.92 38.35
N ALA A 520 -63.07 -57.31 37.11
CA ALA A 520 -63.71 -58.44 36.45
C ALA A 520 -63.48 -59.76 37.21
N LEU A 521 -62.25 -59.99 37.70
CA LEU A 521 -61.92 -61.15 38.52
C LEU A 521 -62.71 -61.15 39.83
N LYS A 522 -62.80 -60.00 40.52
CA LYS A 522 -63.57 -59.85 41.76
C LYS A 522 -65.06 -60.14 41.53
N LYS A 523 -65.61 -59.67 40.41
CA LYS A 523 -67.01 -59.94 40.03
C LYS A 523 -67.24 -61.43 39.76
N ALA A 524 -66.37 -62.06 38.97
CA ALA A 524 -66.45 -63.50 38.69
C ALA A 524 -66.29 -64.36 39.96
N GLN A 525 -65.41 -63.97 40.89
CA GLN A 525 -65.27 -64.63 42.19
C GLN A 525 -66.56 -64.52 43.02
N GLY A 526 -67.20 -63.35 43.06
CA GLY A 526 -68.48 -63.17 43.75
C GLY A 526 -69.62 -63.99 43.14
N GLU A 527 -69.68 -64.11 41.81
CA GLU A 527 -70.66 -64.96 41.11
C GLU A 527 -70.44 -66.45 41.42
N ILE A 528 -69.19 -66.92 41.45
CA ILE A 528 -68.85 -68.29 41.85
C ILE A 528 -69.23 -68.57 43.31
N GLU A 529 -69.04 -67.60 44.21
CA GLU A 529 -69.36 -67.75 45.63
C GLU A 529 -70.88 -67.80 45.88
N MET A 530 -71.66 -67.02 45.11
CA MET A 530 -73.13 -67.11 45.08
C MET A 530 -73.63 -68.46 44.53
N LEU A 531 -72.99 -69.00 43.49
CA LEU A 531 -73.32 -70.34 42.96
C LEU A 531 -73.03 -71.46 43.98
N LYS A 532 -71.96 -71.33 44.76
CA LYS A 532 -71.60 -72.28 45.83
C LYS A 532 -72.58 -72.23 47.02
N THR A 533 -73.11 -71.06 47.35
CA THR A 533 -74.08 -70.90 48.45
C THR A 533 -75.51 -71.24 48.02
N GLY A 534 -75.88 -71.01 46.76
CA GLY A 534 -77.16 -71.42 46.20
C GLY A 534 -77.32 -72.94 45.97
N ALA A 535 -76.22 -73.68 45.87
CA ALA A 535 -76.23 -75.15 45.76
C ALA A 535 -76.27 -75.88 47.13
N ALA A 536 -76.32 -75.14 48.24
CA ALA A 536 -76.37 -75.67 49.61
C ALA A 536 -77.76 -75.55 50.29
N LEU A 537 -78.79 -75.20 49.53
CA LEU A 537 -80.22 -75.32 49.87
C LEU A 537 -80.81 -76.51 49.12
#